data_AF-A0A2V6CNE8-F1
#
_entry.id   AF-A0A2V6CNE8-F1
#
_cell.length_a   1.000
_cell.length_b   1.000
_cell.length_c   1.000
_cell.angle_alpha   90.00
_cell.angle_beta   90.00
_cell.angle_gamma   90.00
#
_symmetry.space_group_name_H-M   'P 1'
#
loop_
_entity.id
_entity.type
_entity.pdbx_description
1 polymer ?
#
loop_
_entity_poly.entity_id
_entity_poly.type
_entity_poly.pdbx_seq_one_letter_code
_entity_poly.pdbx_strand_id
1 'polypeptide(L)'
;MTSKMKVIGYWGATILIALETLAGGVTDLMHGRTDLFSGPRVVDVVTSLGYPVYVLAILGIWKIPGAITLVVPGFLRLKEWAYAGIVFELTGAAASQAVRGRPNDVIAPVVLLGLALASWALRPPNRMLGAVSPNNSGGRVAPIKSDTG
;
A
#
# COMPACT_ATOMS: atom_id res chain seq x y z
N MET A 1 9.76 -12.12 -19.25
CA MET A 1 9.24 -10.76 -18.98
C MET A 1 10.40 -9.86 -18.57
N THR A 2 10.67 -8.81 -19.35
CA THR A 2 11.76 -7.85 -19.15
C THR A 2 11.61 -7.10 -17.83
N SER A 3 12.71 -6.92 -17.09
CA SER A 3 12.75 -6.31 -15.75
C SER A 3 12.06 -4.94 -15.69
N LYS A 4 12.16 -4.14 -16.76
CA LYS A 4 11.52 -2.83 -16.90
C LYS A 4 9.98 -2.90 -16.90
N MET A 5 9.39 -3.92 -17.54
CA MET A 5 7.92 -4.09 -17.60
C MET A 5 7.34 -4.37 -16.21
N LYS A 6 8.04 -5.16 -15.38
CA LYS A 6 7.65 -5.43 -13.99
C LYS A 6 7.68 -4.17 -13.13
N VAL A 7 8.69 -3.31 -13.34
CA VAL A 7 8.81 -2.03 -12.61
C VAL A 7 7.70 -1.06 -12.99
N ILE A 8 7.35 -0.96 -14.27
CA ILE A 8 6.25 -0.10 -14.74
C ILE A 8 4.91 -0.58 -14.18
N GLY A 9 4.63 -1.88 -14.26
CA GLY A 9 3.40 -2.46 -13.69
C GLY A 9 3.32 -2.27 -12.17
N TYR A 10 4.43 -2.44 -11.46
CA TYR A 10 4.52 -2.18 -10.02
C TYR A 10 4.23 -0.73 -9.67
N TRP A 11 4.82 0.24 -10.36
CA TRP A 11 4.56 1.66 -10.10
C TRP A 11 3.13 2.06 -10.46
N GLY A 12 2.58 1.52 -11.55
CA GLY A 12 1.18 1.71 -11.89
C GLY A 12 0.25 1.23 -10.77
N ALA A 13 0.44 0.00 -10.30
CA ALA A 13 -0.36 -0.55 -9.20
C ALA A 13 -0.13 0.19 -7.87
N THR A 14 1.11 0.57 -7.57
CA THR A 14 1.46 1.30 -6.33
C THR A 14 0.85 2.69 -6.31
N ILE A 15 0.93 3.43 -7.41
CA ILE A 15 0.32 4.77 -7.52
C ILE A 15 -1.19 4.66 -7.43
N LEU A 16 -1.79 3.66 -8.09
CA LEU A 16 -3.23 3.43 -8.04
C LEU A 16 -3.71 3.17 -6.60
N ILE A 17 -3.05 2.26 -5.88
CA ILE A 17 -3.40 1.95 -4.49
C ILE A 17 -3.12 3.16 -3.59
N ALA A 18 -1.98 3.83 -3.73
CA ALA A 18 -1.68 5.01 -2.93
C ALA A 18 -2.72 6.12 -3.14
N LEU A 19 -3.17 6.32 -4.38
CA LEU A 19 -4.20 7.31 -4.70
C LEU A 19 -5.57 6.90 -4.13
N GLU A 20 -5.93 5.62 -4.23
CA GLU A 20 -7.16 5.08 -3.64
C GLU A 20 -7.14 5.22 -2.11
N THR A 21 -6.05 4.81 -1.44
CA THR A 21 -5.88 4.92 0.01
C THR A 21 -5.88 6.38 0.46
N LEU A 22 -5.30 7.29 -0.32
CA LEU A 22 -5.31 8.73 -0.04
C LEU A 22 -6.73 9.30 -0.19
N ALA A 23 -7.44 8.97 -1.28
CA ALA A 23 -8.80 9.42 -1.52
C ALA A 23 -9.77 8.89 -0.45
N GLY A 24 -9.62 7.62 -0.06
CA GLY A 24 -10.32 7.02 1.07
C GLY A 24 -10.02 7.73 2.37
N GLY A 25 -8.73 8.00 2.66
CA GLY A 25 -8.32 8.72 3.86
C GLY A 25 -8.88 10.14 3.96
N VAL A 26 -8.90 10.89 2.85
CA VAL A 26 -9.51 12.23 2.77
C VAL A 26 -11.03 12.14 2.99
N THR A 27 -11.68 11.15 2.38
CA THR A 27 -13.13 10.93 2.53
C THR A 27 -13.47 10.62 3.98
N ASP A 28 -12.70 9.74 4.61
CA ASP A 28 -12.88 9.34 6.01
C ASP A 28 -12.65 10.53 6.96
N LEU A 29 -11.65 11.38 6.70
CA LEU A 29 -11.36 12.58 7.49
C LEU A 29 -12.47 13.64 7.36
N MET A 30 -13.10 13.73 6.19
CA MET A 30 -14.28 14.59 5.97
C MET A 30 -15.58 13.96 6.51
N HIS A 31 -15.48 12.88 7.29
CA HIS A 31 -16.60 12.11 7.83
C HIS A 31 -17.53 11.56 6.74
N GLY A 32 -16.95 11.09 5.63
CA GLY A 32 -17.68 10.52 4.51
C GLY A 32 -18.63 11.48 3.79
N ARG A 33 -18.48 12.80 3.98
CA ARG A 33 -19.32 13.83 3.35
C ARG A 33 -18.96 14.14 1.90
N THR A 34 -17.83 13.64 1.42
CA THR A 34 -17.38 13.83 0.04
C THR A 34 -17.78 12.66 -0.83
N ASP A 35 -18.45 12.95 -1.95
CA ASP A 35 -18.82 11.98 -2.98
C ASP A 35 -17.62 11.65 -3.90
N LEU A 36 -16.49 11.29 -3.30
CA LEU A 36 -15.26 10.93 -4.03
C LEU A 36 -15.41 9.60 -4.79
N PHE A 37 -16.38 8.77 -4.41
CA PHE A 37 -16.67 7.48 -5.03
C PHE A 37 -18.14 7.41 -5.45
N SER A 38 -18.40 6.90 -6.65
CA SER A 38 -19.76 6.66 -7.13
C SER A 38 -20.38 5.48 -6.36
N GLY A 39 -21.09 5.77 -5.27
CA GLY A 39 -21.72 4.79 -4.38
C GLY A 39 -22.38 5.45 -3.17
N PRO A 40 -22.96 4.66 -2.24
CA PRO A 40 -23.46 5.18 -0.96
C PRO A 40 -22.33 5.88 -0.21
N ARG A 41 -22.61 7.01 0.44
CA ARG A 41 -21.57 7.72 1.19
C ARG A 41 -20.96 6.81 2.24
N VAL A 42 -19.65 6.91 2.42
CA VAL A 42 -18.91 6.10 3.40
C VAL A 42 -19.51 6.24 4.80
N VAL A 43 -20.00 7.43 5.15
CA VAL A 43 -20.69 7.67 6.43
C VAL A 43 -21.99 6.90 6.57
N ASP A 44 -22.76 6.76 5.50
CA ASP A 44 -24.03 6.00 5.52
C ASP A 44 -23.72 4.50 5.67
N VAL A 45 -22.66 4.02 5.03
CA VAL A 45 -22.19 2.63 5.17
C VAL A 45 -21.75 2.36 6.62
N VAL A 46 -20.88 3.19 7.18
CA VAL A 46 -20.31 3.01 8.53
C VAL A 46 -21.37 3.19 9.63
N THR A 47 -22.28 4.15 9.49
CA THR A 47 -23.39 4.29 10.44
C THR A 47 -24.40 3.14 10.32
N SER A 48 -24.66 2.63 9.12
CA SER A 48 -25.51 1.45 8.92
C SER A 48 -24.90 0.15 9.46
N LEU A 49 -23.58 0.14 9.69
CA LEU A 49 -22.84 -0.92 10.36
C LEU A 49 -22.88 -0.80 11.89
N GLY A 50 -23.44 0.29 12.43
CA GLY A 50 -23.41 0.59 13.86
C GLY A 50 -22.08 1.16 14.34
N TYR A 51 -21.15 1.46 13.43
CA TYR A 51 -19.90 2.11 13.79
C TYR A 51 -20.10 3.60 14.01
N PRO A 52 -19.53 4.15 15.08
CA PRO A 52 -19.58 5.58 15.33
C PRO A 52 -18.72 6.36 14.33
N VAL A 53 -19.20 7.54 13.95
CA VAL A 53 -18.62 8.39 12.90
C VAL A 53 -17.16 8.80 13.17
N TYR A 54 -16.72 8.81 14.44
CA TYR A 54 -15.32 9.10 14.78
C TYR A 54 -14.32 8.03 14.27
N VAL A 55 -14.78 6.80 14.00
CA VAL A 55 -13.92 5.73 13.44
C VAL A 55 -13.39 6.16 12.07
N LEU A 56 -14.20 6.87 11.28
CA LEU A 56 -13.76 7.47 10.02
C LEU A 56 -12.64 8.49 10.24
N ALA A 57 -12.76 9.37 11.24
CA ALA A 57 -11.70 10.33 11.52
C ALA A 57 -10.36 9.64 11.87
N ILE A 58 -10.42 8.57 12.68
CA ILE A 58 -9.25 7.77 13.02
C ILE A 58 -8.65 7.13 11.76
N LEU A 59 -9.45 6.42 10.96
CA LEU A 59 -8.99 5.79 9.72
C LEU A 59 -8.42 6.80 8.73
N GLY A 60 -9.06 7.95 8.58
CA GLY A 60 -8.61 9.05 7.74
C GLY A 60 -7.22 9.54 8.13
N ILE A 61 -6.99 9.82 9.41
CA ILE A 61 -5.68 10.27 9.93
C ILE A 61 -4.58 9.24 9.63
N TRP A 62 -4.88 7.94 9.73
CA TRP A 62 -3.90 6.87 9.51
C TRP A 62 -3.68 6.51 8.03
N LYS A 63 -4.69 6.69 7.17
CA LYS A 63 -4.58 6.40 5.74
C LYS A 63 -3.66 7.36 5.00
N ILE A 64 -3.63 8.65 5.35
CA ILE A 64 -2.74 9.65 4.73
C ILE A 64 -1.25 9.28 4.83
N PRO A 65 -0.68 9.02 6.04
CA PRO A 65 0.72 8.59 6.15
C PRO A 65 0.96 7.21 5.53
N GLY A 66 -0.02 6.32 5.53
CA GLY A 66 0.04 5.03 4.83
C GLY A 66 0.24 5.20 3.32
N ALA A 67 -0.57 6.04 2.68
CA ALA A 67 -0.46 6.36 1.25
C ALA A 67 0.89 7.01 0.90
N ILE A 68 1.35 7.97 1.72
CA ILE A 68 2.66 8.62 1.54
C ILE A 68 3.78 7.57 1.61
N THR A 69 3.73 6.67 2.59
CA THR A 69 4.72 5.61 2.79
C THR A 69 4.81 4.64 1.60
N LEU A 70 3.70 4.37 0.92
CA LEU A 70 3.69 3.52 -0.27
C LEU A 70 4.52 4.14 -1.42
N VAL A 71 4.35 5.44 -1.64
CA VAL A 71 5.01 6.17 -2.75
C VAL A 71 6.47 6.48 -2.44
N VAL A 72 6.78 6.87 -1.20
CA VAL A 72 8.13 7.31 -0.82
C VAL A 72 9.13 6.14 -0.86
N PRO A 73 10.26 6.28 -1.58
CA PRO A 73 11.33 5.28 -1.58
C PRO A 73 12.18 5.38 -0.28
N GLY A 74 12.69 4.24 0.22
CA GLY A 74 13.68 4.19 1.30
C GLY A 74 13.20 3.65 2.65
N PHE A 75 11.90 3.75 2.96
CA PHE A 75 11.37 3.27 4.24
C PHE A 75 10.86 1.83 4.18
N LEU A 76 11.77 0.85 4.26
CA LEU A 76 11.39 -0.57 4.13
C LEU A 76 10.46 -1.05 5.25
N ARG A 77 10.75 -0.71 6.52
CA ARG A 77 9.91 -1.09 7.66
C ARG A 77 8.54 -0.41 7.61
N LEU A 78 8.48 0.92 7.52
CA LEU A 78 7.19 1.63 7.45
C LEU A 78 6.32 1.13 6.28
N LYS A 79 6.92 0.72 5.16
CA LYS A 79 6.19 0.14 4.03
C LYS A 79 5.53 -1.19 4.40
N GLU A 80 6.19 -2.05 5.15
CA GLU A 80 5.57 -3.29 5.68
C GLU A 80 4.40 -2.97 6.63
N TRP A 81 4.55 -1.96 7.49
CA TRP A 81 3.48 -1.50 8.37
C TRP A 81 2.29 -0.92 7.60
N ALA A 82 2.54 -0.16 6.52
CA ALA A 82 1.49 0.37 5.66
C ALA A 82 0.71 -0.78 4.97
N TYR A 83 1.41 -1.79 4.43
CA TYR A 83 0.74 -2.97 3.86
C TYR A 83 -0.06 -3.74 4.92
N ALA A 84 0.49 -3.94 6.12
CA ALA A 84 -0.23 -4.59 7.21
C ALA A 84 -1.51 -3.82 7.59
N GLY A 85 -1.43 -2.48 7.68
CA GLY A 85 -2.58 -1.62 7.93
C GLY A 85 -3.66 -1.74 6.87
N ILE A 86 -3.30 -1.73 5.59
CA ILE A 86 -4.23 -1.91 4.47
C ILE A 86 -4.91 -3.29 4.54
N VAL A 87 -4.15 -4.34 4.85
CA VAL A 87 -4.72 -5.69 5.03
C VAL A 87 -5.71 -5.73 6.19
N PHE A 88 -5.38 -5.15 7.34
CA PHE A 88 -6.30 -5.10 8.49
C PHE A 88 -7.56 -4.29 8.20
N GLU A 89 -7.44 -3.16 7.51
CA GLU A 89 -8.58 -2.33 7.15
C GLU A 89 -9.52 -3.05 6.19
N LEU A 90 -8.99 -3.62 5.10
CA LEU A 90 -9.79 -4.30 4.08
C LEU A 90 -10.40 -5.61 4.59
N THR A 91 -9.70 -6.35 5.44
CA THR A 91 -10.27 -7.54 6.11
C THR A 91 -11.35 -7.15 7.12
N GLY A 92 -11.16 -6.07 7.88
CA GLY A 92 -12.19 -5.51 8.76
C GLY A 92 -13.44 -5.07 8.00
N ALA A 93 -13.26 -4.41 6.85
CA ALA A 93 -14.36 -4.03 5.97
C ALA A 93 -15.11 -5.25 5.41
N ALA A 94 -14.39 -6.27 4.92
CA ALA A 94 -14.99 -7.49 4.41
C ALA A 94 -15.74 -8.27 5.51
N ALA A 95 -15.16 -8.41 6.70
CA ALA A 95 -15.79 -9.08 7.83
C ALA A 95 -17.06 -8.34 8.28
N SER A 96 -17.01 -7.01 8.34
CA SER A 96 -18.14 -6.14 8.67
C SER A 96 -19.33 -6.34 7.73
N GLN A 97 -19.06 -6.41 6.42
CA GLN A 97 -20.10 -6.66 5.42
C GLN A 97 -20.61 -8.11 5.42
N ALA A 98 -19.74 -9.08 5.72
CA ALA A 98 -20.12 -10.48 5.88
C ALA A 98 -21.07 -10.69 7.07
N VAL A 99 -20.79 -10.05 8.21
CA VAL A 99 -21.65 -10.09 9.41
C VAL A 99 -23.01 -9.43 9.13
N ARG A 100 -23.06 -8.38 8.29
CA ARG A 100 -24.33 -7.77 7.83
C ARG A 100 -25.14 -8.64 6.87
N GLY A 101 -24.58 -9.72 6.33
CA GLY A 101 -25.29 -10.60 5.39
C GLY A 101 -25.55 -9.97 4.02
N ARG A 102 -24.77 -8.97 3.60
CA ARG A 102 -24.86 -8.36 2.27
C ARG A 102 -23.70 -8.81 1.36
N PRO A 103 -23.86 -9.92 0.62
CA PRO A 103 -22.76 -10.51 -0.14
C PRO A 103 -22.21 -9.60 -1.25
N ASN A 104 -23.04 -8.73 -1.83
CA ASN A 104 -22.61 -7.80 -2.88
C ASN A 104 -21.66 -6.71 -2.37
N ASP A 105 -21.82 -6.29 -1.11
CA ASP A 105 -21.02 -5.21 -0.52
C ASP A 105 -19.63 -5.70 -0.05
N VAL A 106 -19.42 -7.03 -0.01
CA VAL A 106 -18.13 -7.68 0.29
C VAL A 106 -17.20 -7.66 -0.94
N ILE A 107 -17.76 -7.57 -2.15
CA ILE A 107 -16.99 -7.69 -3.41
C ILE A 107 -15.96 -6.56 -3.53
N ALA A 108 -16.37 -5.32 -3.29
CA ALA A 108 -15.48 -4.15 -3.40
C ALA A 108 -14.23 -4.25 -2.49
N PRO A 109 -14.36 -4.45 -1.17
CA PRO A 109 -13.19 -4.57 -0.29
C PRO A 109 -12.32 -5.79 -0.62
N VAL A 110 -12.91 -6.91 -1.06
CA VAL A 110 -12.14 -8.10 -1.48
C VAL A 110 -11.36 -7.86 -2.78
N VAL A 111 -11.94 -7.15 -3.74
CA VAL A 111 -11.25 -6.77 -4.99
C VAL A 111 -10.09 -5.82 -4.69
N LEU A 112 -10.31 -4.81 -3.84
CA LEU A 112 -9.25 -3.90 -3.40
C LEU A 112 -8.14 -4.64 -2.63
N LEU A 113 -8.50 -5.62 -1.80
CA LEU A 113 -7.53 -6.47 -1.09
C LEU A 113 -6.71 -7.30 -2.07
N GLY A 114 -7.36 -7.90 -3.06
CA GLY A 114 -6.68 -8.64 -4.14
C GLY A 114 -5.70 -7.75 -4.91
N LEU A 115 -6.09 -6.51 -5.23
CA LEU A 115 -5.21 -5.53 -5.88
C LEU A 115 -4.04 -5.13 -4.99
N ALA A 116 -4.28 -4.89 -3.70
CA ALA A 116 -3.24 -4.55 -2.73
C ALA A 116 -2.19 -5.69 -2.60
N LEU A 117 -2.65 -6.93 -2.50
CA LEU A 117 -1.80 -8.12 -2.45
C LEU A 117 -1.07 -8.38 -3.77
N ALA A 118 -1.73 -8.19 -4.91
CA ALA A 118 -1.10 -8.31 -6.22
C ALA A 118 0.02 -7.26 -6.38
N SER A 119 -0.23 -6.01 -6.00
CA SER A 119 0.80 -4.96 -6.00
C SER A 119 1.99 -5.29 -5.08
N TRP A 120 1.71 -5.87 -3.90
CA TRP A 120 2.75 -6.36 -3.00
C TRP A 120 3.55 -7.51 -3.62
N ALA A 121 2.90 -8.49 -4.25
CA ALA A 121 3.55 -9.64 -4.89
C ALA A 121 4.38 -9.25 -6.12
N LEU A 122 3.97 -8.20 -6.86
CA LEU A 122 4.72 -7.67 -8.00
C LEU A 122 5.91 -6.78 -7.60
N ARG A 123 6.13 -6.54 -6.30
CA ARG A 123 7.21 -5.68 -5.80
C ARG A 123 8.60 -6.21 -6.24
N PRO A 124 9.44 -5.38 -6.91
CA PRO A 124 10.75 -5.84 -7.37
C PRO A 124 11.72 -6.13 -6.19
N PRO A 125 12.59 -7.16 -6.31
CA PRO A 125 13.51 -7.61 -5.25
C PRO A 125 14.49 -6.55 -4.73
N ASN A 126 14.79 -5.53 -5.54
CA ASN A 126 15.71 -4.43 -5.19
C ASN A 126 15.18 -3.47 -4.09
N ARG A 127 14.07 -3.83 -3.44
CA ARG A 127 13.48 -3.10 -2.30
C ARG A 127 13.19 -4.03 -1.11
N MET A 128 13.74 -5.24 -1.07
CA MET A 128 13.69 -6.16 0.07
C MET A 128 14.93 -5.95 0.95
N LEU A 129 14.78 -6.02 2.28
CA LEU A 129 15.90 -6.00 3.21
C LEU A 129 16.76 -7.26 2.94
N GLY A 130 17.98 -7.06 2.42
CA GLY A 130 18.93 -8.16 2.15
C GLY A 130 19.20 -8.49 0.69
N ALA A 131 18.80 -7.65 -0.28
CA ALA A 131 19.29 -7.81 -1.65
C ALA A 131 20.80 -7.51 -1.71
N VAL A 132 21.61 -8.54 -1.48
CA VAL A 132 23.05 -8.56 -1.77
C VAL A 132 23.21 -8.15 -3.23
N SER A 133 23.85 -7.00 -3.46
CA SER A 133 24.35 -6.64 -4.78
C SER A 133 25.43 -7.67 -5.16
N PRO A 134 25.28 -8.46 -6.23
CA PRO A 134 26.32 -9.41 -6.64
C PRO A 134 27.45 -8.70 -7.40
N ASN A 135 27.83 -7.48 -7.00
CA ASN A 135 28.92 -6.77 -7.63
C ASN A 135 29.65 -5.84 -6.66
N ASN A 136 30.44 -6.42 -5.76
CA ASN A 136 31.61 -5.74 -5.21
C ASN A 136 32.55 -6.73 -4.52
N SER A 137 33.47 -7.35 -5.29
CA SER A 137 34.76 -7.88 -4.79
C SER A 137 35.50 -8.68 -5.88
N GLY A 138 35.83 -8.02 -6.99
CA GLY A 138 36.89 -8.48 -7.89
C GLY A 138 38.10 -7.58 -7.73
N GLY A 139 38.88 -7.82 -6.67
CA GLY A 139 40.02 -7.00 -6.27
C GLY A 139 40.99 -6.74 -7.43
N ARG A 140 41.13 -5.47 -7.81
CA ARG A 140 42.26 -5.01 -8.62
C ARG A 140 43.21 -4.29 -7.66
N VAL A 141 44.01 -5.10 -6.95
CA VAL A 141 45.17 -4.59 -6.21
C VAL A 141 46.11 -3.99 -7.25
N ALA A 142 46.37 -2.69 -7.14
CA ALA A 142 47.28 -1.98 -8.03
C ALA A 142 48.70 -2.55 -7.90
N PRO A 143 49.48 -2.70 -8.99
CA PRO A 143 50.86 -3.12 -8.88
C PRO A 143 51.65 -2.00 -8.21
N ILE A 144 52.26 -2.31 -7.06
CA ILE A 144 53.25 -1.44 -6.41
C ILE A 144 54.48 -1.41 -7.33
N LYS A 145 54.71 -0.27 -7.98
CA LYS A 145 55.93 0.01 -8.73
C LYS A 145 57.07 0.15 -7.72
N SER A 146 57.94 -0.85 -7.65
CA SER A 146 59.20 -0.75 -6.91
C SER A 146 60.18 0.07 -7.74
N ASP A 147 60.23 1.37 -7.48
CA ASP A 147 61.32 2.22 -7.92
C ASP A 147 62.52 1.99 -6.98
N THR A 148 63.53 1.27 -7.46
CA THR A 148 64.89 1.27 -6.87
C THR A 148 65.91 0.88 -7.93
N GLY A 149 66.89 1.78 -8.14
CA GLY A 149 68.25 1.47 -8.60
C GLY A 149 68.51 1.66 -10.08
#